data_AF-A0A0Q4CI63-F1
#
_entry.id   AF-A0A0Q4CI63-F1
#
_cell.length_a   1.000
_cell.length_b   1.000
_cell.length_c   1.000
_cell.angle_alpha   90.00
_cell.angle_beta   90.00
_cell.angle_gamma   90.00
#
_symmetry.space_group_name_H-M   'P 1'
#
loop_
_entity.id
_entity.type
_entity.pdbx_description
1 polymer ?
#
loop_
_entity_poly.entity_id
_entity_poly.type
_entity_poly.pdbx_seq_one_letter_code
_entity_poly.pdbx_strand_id
1 'polypeptide(L)' 'MYTDPDEAAYCITRIARSRALAAASIDSGARASHAGIADAYINRLTSLTRTPVRIVFDV' A
#
# COMPACT_ATOMS: atom_id res chain seq x y z
N MET A 1 -3.23 -15.70 9.02
CA MET A 1 -3.07 -14.29 9.38
C MET A 1 -4.29 -13.54 8.87
N TYR A 2 -4.91 -12.71 9.70
CA TYR A 2 -6.08 -11.94 9.31
C TYR A 2 -5.57 -10.65 8.65
N THR A 3 -5.64 -10.58 7.32
CA THR A 3 -5.43 -9.32 6.62
C THR A 3 -6.70 -8.52 6.88
N ASP A 4 -6.62 -7.43 7.63
CA ASP A 4 -7.79 -6.56 7.78
C ASP A 4 -8.15 -6.02 6.39
N PRO A 5 -9.29 -6.45 5.79
CA PRO A 5 -9.63 -6.09 4.42
C PRO A 5 -9.75 -4.58 4.25
N ASP A 6 -10.12 -3.88 5.33
CA ASP A 6 -10.17 -2.43 5.43
C ASP A 6 -8.78 -1.78 5.33
N GLU A 7 -7.74 -2.38 5.92
CA GLU A 7 -6.38 -1.83 5.85
C GLU A 7 -5.77 -2.02 4.44
N ALA A 8 -6.04 -3.17 3.80
CA ALA A 8 -5.61 -3.40 2.43
C ALA A 8 -6.30 -2.43 1.45
N ALA A 9 -7.62 -2.25 1.58
CA ALA A 9 -8.39 -1.29 0.79
C ALA A 9 -7.93 0.16 1.01
N TYR A 10 -7.60 0.51 2.26
CA TYR A 10 -7.01 1.79 2.61
C TYR A 10 -5.67 2.02 1.90
N CYS A 11 -4.77 1.04 1.93
CA CYS A 11 -3.48 1.13 1.25
C CYS A 11 -3.66 1.34 -0.26
N ILE A 12 -4.53 0.57 -0.92
CA ILE A 12 -4.82 0.70 -2.35
C ILE A 12 -5.29 2.12 -2.70
N THR A 13 -6.23 2.65 -1.91
CA THR A 13 -6.77 4.00 -2.11
C THR A 13 -5.68 5.07 -1.95
N ARG A 14 -4.81 4.92 -0.94
CA ARG A 14 -3.70 5.86 -0.70
C ARG A 14 -2.64 5.81 -1.80
N ILE A 15 -2.33 4.63 -2.33
CA ILE A 15 -1.39 4.46 -3.45
C ILE A 15 -1.91 5.19 -4.69
N ALA A 16 -3.18 4.96 -5.06
CA ALA A 16 -3.79 5.59 -6.22
C ALA A 16 -3.78 7.12 -6.10
N ARG A 17 -4.19 7.65 -4.94
CA ARG A 17 -4.19 9.10 -4.68
C ARG A 17 -2.78 9.70 -4.77
N SER A 18 -1.79 9.09 -4.12
CA SER A 18 -0.41 9.60 -4.12
C SER A 18 0.19 9.60 -5.53
N ARG A 19 -0.08 8.57 -6.33
CA ARG A 19 0.35 8.54 -7.74
C ARG A 19 -0.30 9.63 -8.58
N ALA A 20 -1.59 9.88 -8.39
CA ALA A 20 -2.28 10.98 -9.08
C ALA A 20 -1.70 12.35 -8.70
N LEU A 21 -1.39 12.57 -7.42
CA LEU A 21 -0.74 13.81 -6.96
C LEU A 21 0.66 13.97 -7.52
N ALA A 22 1.45 12.89 -7.59
CA ALA A 22 2.75 12.91 -8.24
C ALA A 22 2.60 13.29 -9.73
N ALA A 23 1.69 12.66 -10.46
CA ALA A 23 1.49 12.94 -11.88
C ALA A 23 1.03 14.39 -12.16
N ALA A 24 0.24 14.97 -11.26
CA ALA A 24 -0.27 16.35 -11.38
C ALA A 24 0.74 17.42 -10.94
N SER A 25 1.76 17.05 -10.16
CA SER A 25 2.70 18.01 -9.57
C SER A 25 3.74 18.49 -10.58
N ILE A 26 3.85 19.80 -10.78
CA ILE A 26 4.94 20.42 -11.58
C ILE A 26 6.23 20.59 -10.79
N ASP A 27 6.14 20.63 -9.46
CA ASP A 27 7.30 20.67 -8.57
C ASP A 27 7.96 19.28 -8.47
N SER A 28 9.28 19.23 -8.63
CA SER A 28 10.03 17.97 -8.60
C SER A 28 10.11 17.37 -7.19
N GLY A 29 10.15 18.21 -6.14
CA GLY A 29 10.16 17.78 -4.75
C GLY A 29 8.84 17.13 -4.33
N ALA A 30 7.72 17.76 -4.65
CA ALA A 30 6.38 17.25 -4.43
C ALA A 30 6.16 15.93 -5.18
N ARG A 31 6.62 15.83 -6.44
CA ARG A 31 6.62 14.58 -7.21
C ARG A 31 7.33 13.45 -6.49
N ALA A 32 8.57 13.69 -6.07
CA ALA A 32 9.38 12.69 -5.36
C ALA A 32 8.75 12.29 -4.02
N SER A 33 8.22 13.26 -3.27
CA SER A 33 7.53 13.02 -2.00
C SER A 33 6.29 12.13 -2.18
N HIS A 34 5.42 12.47 -3.14
CA HIS A 34 4.23 11.68 -3.44
C HIS A 34 4.57 10.27 -3.96
N ALA A 35 5.61 10.14 -4.77
CA ALA A 35 6.09 8.82 -5.21
C ALA A 35 6.60 7.98 -4.03
N GLY A 36 7.38 8.57 -3.12
CA GLY A 36 7.86 7.89 -1.92
C GLY A 36 6.73 7.45 -0.96
N ILE A 37 5.69 8.28 -0.82
CA ILE A 37 4.49 7.91 -0.05
C ILE A 37 3.79 6.70 -0.70
N ALA A 38 3.65 6.69 -2.02
CA ALA A 38 3.05 5.55 -2.72
C ALA A 38 3.85 4.26 -2.51
N ASP A 39 5.18 4.33 -2.56
CA ASP A 39 6.06 3.19 -2.31
C ASP A 39 5.92 2.63 -0.88
N ALA A 40 5.87 3.51 0.12
CA ALA A 40 5.65 3.11 1.51
C ALA A 40 4.34 2.31 1.70
N TYR A 41 3.25 2.74 1.05
CA TYR A 41 1.98 2.00 1.09
C TYR A 41 2.01 0.70 0.28
N ILE A 42 2.78 0.62 -0.82
CA ILE A 42 3.00 -0.63 -1.56
C ILE A 42 3.72 -1.65 -0.68
N ASN A 43 4.75 -1.22 0.05
CA ASN A 43 5.49 -2.08 0.99
C ASN A 43 4.57 -2.55 2.13
N ARG A 44 3.71 -1.67 2.66
CA ARG A 44 2.69 -2.04 3.65
C ARG A 44 1.71 -3.08 3.10
N LEU A 45 1.14 -2.86 1.92
CA LEU A 45 0.22 -3.78 1.25
C LEU A 45 0.87 -5.14 0.96
N THR A 46 2.14 -5.14 0.56
CA THR A 46 2.91 -6.36 0.32
C THR A 46 3.15 -7.12 1.63
N SER A 47 3.44 -6.42 2.73
CA SER A 47 3.56 -7.03 4.06
C SER A 47 2.25 -7.68 4.50
N LEU A 48 1.12 -6.98 4.30
CA LEU A 48 -0.22 -7.49 4.61
C LEU A 48 -0.55 -8.76 3.83
N THR A 49 -0.18 -8.85 2.55
CA THR A 49 -0.48 -10.03 1.69
C THR A 49 0.51 -11.19 1.86
N ARG A 50 1.73 -10.92 2.32
CA ARG A 50 2.77 -11.96 2.56
C ARG A 50 2.57 -12.75 3.83
N THR A 51 1.52 -12.49 4.59
CA THR A 51 1.32 -13.10 5.89
C THR A 51 0.82 -14.54 5.82
N PRO A 52 1.57 -15.55 6.34
CA PRO A 52 1.12 -16.86 6.77
C PRO A 52 -0.37 -17.18 6.81
N VAL A 53 -1.01 -17.74 5.78
CA VAL A 53 -2.19 -18.56 6.07
C VAL A 53 -1.65 -19.82 6.75
N ARG A 54 -1.57 -19.79 8.09
CA ARG A 54 -1.38 -21.01 8.89
C ARG A 54 -2.69 -21.79 8.75
N ILE A 55 -2.80 -22.59 7.70
CA ILE A 55 -3.83 -23.62 7.58
C ILE A 55 -3.46 -24.64 8.66
N VAL A 56 -4.07 -24.52 9.83
CA VAL A 56 -4.05 -25.58 10.82
C VAL A 56 -5.01 -26.64 10.28
N PHE A 57 -4.46 -27.68 9.66
CA PHE A 57 -5.20 -28.93 9.53
C PHE A 57 -5.23 -29.53 10.93
N ASP A 58 -6.35 -29.36 11.62
CA ASP A 58 -6.68 -30.13 12.81
C ASP A 58 -7.18 -31.49 12.31
N VAL A 59 -6.34 -32.52 12.42
CA VAL A 59 -6.68 -33.95 12.23
C VAL A 59 -6.07 -34.71 13.39
#